data_AF-A0A7X3RFN4-F1
#
_entry.id   AF-A0A7X3RFN4-F1
#
_cell.length_a   1.000
_cell.length_b   1.000
_cell.length_c   1.000
_cell.angle_alpha   90.00
_cell.angle_beta   90.00
_cell.angle_gamma   90.00
#
_symmetry.space_group_name_H-M   'P 1'
#
loop_
_entity.id
_entity.type
_entity.pdbx_description
1 polymer ?
#
loop_
_entity_poly.entity_id
_entity_poly.type
_entity_poly.pdbx_seq_one_letter_code
_entity_poly.pdbx_strand_id
1 'polypeptide(L)'
;MLTSSEINTFVENGYIIRKNALSTTDIESYRSAIDRILHKCRVEGLHADHLRYIDGERDDIWGVNNIFHPSIRERALVDALAHPQILVVFEALIGKRLWYHLCTLLVNSE
;
A
#
# COMPACT_ATOMS: atom_id res chain seq x y z
N MET A 1 13.99 -14.60 -5.37
CA MET A 1 13.68 -15.90 -4.77
C MET A 1 13.80 -15.75 -3.26
N LEU A 2 12.89 -16.33 -2.48
CA LEU A 2 12.98 -16.31 -1.01
C LEU A 2 14.00 -17.35 -0.54
N THR A 3 14.75 -17.00 0.48
CA THR A 3 15.64 -17.91 1.20
C THR A 3 14.85 -18.81 2.15
N SER A 4 15.39 -19.98 2.51
CA SER A 4 14.77 -20.86 3.49
C SER A 4 14.56 -20.17 4.85
N SER A 5 15.46 -19.25 5.21
CA SER A 5 15.34 -18.45 6.44
C SER A 5 14.14 -17.49 6.39
N GLU A 6 13.91 -16.82 5.27
CA GLU A 6 12.73 -15.96 5.09
C GLU A 6 11.43 -16.79 5.14
N ILE A 7 11.42 -17.98 4.53
CA ILE A 7 10.24 -18.88 4.57
C ILE A 7 9.97 -19.34 6.01
N ASN A 8 10.99 -19.78 6.75
CA ASN A 8 10.82 -20.20 8.14
C ASN A 8 10.35 -19.02 9.02
N THR A 9 10.92 -17.84 8.83
CA THR A 9 10.49 -16.61 9.54
C THR A 9 9.01 -16.32 9.28
N PHE A 10 8.54 -16.49 8.04
CA PHE A 10 7.13 -16.32 7.71
C PHE A 10 6.25 -17.35 8.44
N VAL A 11 6.65 -18.62 8.43
CA VAL A 11 5.89 -19.71 9.08
C VAL A 11 5.85 -19.53 10.60
N GLU A 12 6.95 -19.13 11.22
CA GLU A 12 7.07 -18.98 12.67
C GLU A 12 6.41 -17.70 13.18
N ASN A 13 6.58 -16.58 12.48
CA ASN A 13 6.19 -15.25 12.99
C ASN A 13 4.97 -14.65 12.27
N GLY A 14 4.54 -15.22 11.14
CA GLY A 14 3.45 -14.69 10.32
C GLY A 14 3.83 -13.49 9.45
N TYR A 15 5.10 -13.07 9.43
CA TYR A 15 5.58 -11.96 8.60
C TYR A 15 7.05 -12.11 8.19
N ILE A 16 7.45 -11.36 7.17
CA ILE A 16 8.85 -11.17 6.78
C ILE A 16 9.12 -9.69 6.48
N ILE A 17 10.38 -9.26 6.66
CA ILE A 17 10.83 -7.91 6.31
C ILE A 17 11.88 -8.03 5.22
N ARG A 18 11.58 -7.49 4.03
CA ARG A 18 12.55 -7.39 2.92
C ARG A 18 12.97 -5.94 2.75
N LYS A 19 14.21 -5.65 3.14
CA LYS A 19 14.80 -4.33 2.90
C LYS A 19 15.08 -4.16 1.40
N ASN A 20 14.95 -2.94 0.90
CA ASN A 20 15.25 -2.58 -0.49
C ASN A 20 14.42 -3.38 -1.52
N ALA A 21 13.17 -3.72 -1.18
CA ALA A 21 12.25 -4.40 -2.10
C ALA A 21 11.75 -3.51 -3.26
N LEU A 22 11.96 -2.19 -3.13
CA LEU A 22 11.66 -1.18 -4.12
C LEU A 22 12.93 -0.36 -4.38
N SER A 23 13.17 0.00 -5.63
CA SER A 23 14.26 0.91 -5.98
C SER A 23 13.90 2.34 -5.56
N THR A 24 14.91 3.23 -5.49
CA THR A 24 14.67 4.66 -5.26
C THR A 24 13.73 5.25 -6.30
N THR A 25 13.87 4.84 -7.56
CA THR A 25 13.01 5.26 -8.67
C THR A 25 11.55 4.83 -8.47
N ASP A 26 11.32 3.60 -8.00
CA ASP A 26 9.97 3.11 -7.69
C ASP A 26 9.35 3.95 -6.57
N ILE A 27 10.13 4.21 -5.51
CA ILE A 27 9.69 5.01 -4.36
C ILE A 27 9.30 6.43 -4.80
N GLU A 28 10.13 7.10 -5.61
CA GLU A 28 9.85 8.45 -6.10
C GLU A 28 8.61 8.50 -7.00
N SER A 29 8.46 7.51 -7.89
CA SER A 29 7.29 7.36 -8.76
C SER A 29 5.99 7.20 -7.96
N TYR A 30 5.99 6.33 -6.96
CA TYR A 30 4.82 6.07 -6.13
C TYR A 30 4.47 7.26 -5.24
N ARG A 31 5.48 7.95 -4.68
CA ARG A 31 5.26 9.19 -3.92
C ARG A 31 4.61 10.27 -4.78
N SER A 32 5.10 10.45 -6.00
CA SER A 32 4.51 11.41 -6.95
C SER A 32 3.06 11.05 -7.29
N ALA A 33 2.71 9.76 -7.36
CA ALA A 33 1.32 9.31 -7.57
C ALA A 33 0.44 9.58 -6.35
N ILE A 34 0.97 9.37 -5.15
CA ILE A 34 0.30 9.69 -3.89
C ILE A 34 0.00 11.20 -3.84
N ASP A 35 0.98 12.06 -4.16
CA ASP A 35 0.79 13.51 -4.15
C ASP A 35 -0.32 13.96 -5.10
N ARG A 36 -0.43 13.35 -6.29
CA ARG A 36 -1.53 13.61 -7.22
C ARG A 36 -2.88 13.20 -6.67
N ILE A 37 -2.98 12.03 -6.01
CA ILE A 37 -4.22 11.58 -5.37
C ILE A 37 -4.63 12.55 -4.27
N LEU A 38 -3.70 12.92 -3.38
CA LEU A 38 -3.96 13.83 -2.29
C LEU A 38 -4.38 15.22 -2.79
N HIS A 39 -3.69 15.74 -3.81
CA HIS A 39 -4.06 16.99 -4.44
C HIS A 39 -5.48 16.92 -5.03
N LYS A 40 -5.81 15.83 -5.72
CA LYS A 40 -7.14 15.62 -6.29
C LYS A 40 -8.23 15.57 -5.21
N CYS A 41 -7.99 14.83 -4.13
CA CYS A 41 -8.91 14.80 -2.99
C CYS A 41 -9.15 16.20 -2.40
N ARG A 42 -8.07 17.01 -2.27
CA ARG A 42 -8.09 18.39 -1.74
C ARG A 42 -8.83 19.37 -2.64
N VAL A 43 -8.53 19.37 -3.93
CA VAL A 43 -9.11 20.34 -4.87
C VAL A 43 -10.54 20.00 -5.24
N GLU A 44 -10.88 18.72 -5.41
CA GLU A 44 -12.21 18.32 -5.87
C GLU A 44 -13.25 18.19 -4.74
N GLY A 45 -12.88 18.47 -3.49
CA GLY A 45 -13.80 18.38 -2.35
C GLY A 45 -14.31 16.96 -2.07
N LEU A 46 -13.73 15.95 -2.71
CA LEU A 46 -14.02 14.51 -2.55
C LEU A 46 -13.66 13.97 -1.15
N HIS A 47 -13.15 14.84 -0.28
CA HIS A 47 -12.70 14.54 1.07
C HIS A 47 -13.76 13.91 1.97
N ALA A 48 -15.05 14.23 1.80
CA ALA A 48 -16.08 13.81 2.75
C ALA A 48 -16.53 12.34 2.55
N ASP A 49 -16.54 11.83 1.32
CA ASP A 49 -17.17 10.53 1.01
C ASP A 49 -16.16 9.38 0.87
N HIS A 50 -14.88 9.68 0.71
CA HIS A 50 -13.84 8.69 0.43
C HIS A 50 -12.82 8.49 1.56
N LEU A 51 -12.84 9.36 2.57
CA LEU A 51 -12.07 9.21 3.80
C LEU A 51 -12.96 8.58 4.87
N ARG A 52 -12.70 7.32 5.23
CA ARG A 52 -13.10 6.86 6.57
C ARG A 52 -12.02 7.31 7.54
N TYR A 53 -12.36 8.29 8.36
CA TYR A 53 -11.78 8.38 9.70
C TYR A 53 -12.06 7.03 10.38
N ILE A 54 -11.06 6.45 11.04
CA ILE A 54 -11.32 5.35 11.95
C ILE A 54 -12.25 5.94 13.01
N ASP A 55 -13.47 5.43 13.06
CA ASP A 55 -14.59 6.00 13.80
C ASP A 55 -14.22 6.24 15.28
N GLY A 56 -14.40 7.48 15.76
CA GLY A 56 -14.43 7.80 17.20
C GLY A 56 -13.35 8.75 17.71
N GLU A 57 -12.23 8.93 17.02
CA GLU A 57 -11.10 9.68 17.58
C GLU A 57 -10.67 10.82 16.65
N ARG A 58 -11.28 11.99 16.86
CA ARG A 58 -10.80 13.27 16.30
C ARG A 58 -9.37 13.62 16.74
N ASP A 59 -8.87 12.95 17.78
CA ASP A 59 -7.59 13.21 18.45
C ASP A 59 -6.70 11.95 18.54
N ASP A 60 -6.87 10.94 17.68
CA ASP A 60 -5.94 9.81 17.71
C ASP A 60 -4.60 10.22 17.10
N ILE A 61 -3.54 9.87 17.81
CA ILE A 61 -2.13 10.23 17.64
C ILE A 61 -1.56 9.69 16.30
N TRP A 62 -2.40 8.99 15.53
CA TRP A 62 -2.09 8.31 14.29
C TRP A 62 -2.74 8.91 13.06
N GLY A 63 -3.75 9.79 13.16
CA GLY A 63 -4.22 10.65 12.05
C GLY A 63 -4.38 10.02 10.65
N VAL A 64 -4.58 8.71 10.51
CA VAL A 64 -4.45 8.07 9.19
C VAL A 64 -5.74 8.24 8.38
N ASN A 65 -5.66 9.03 7.32
CA ASN A 65 -6.70 9.14 6.31
C ASN A 65 -6.63 7.91 5.37
N ASN A 66 -7.75 7.19 5.24
CA ASN A 66 -7.87 6.04 4.34
C ASN A 66 -8.46 6.46 3.00
N ILE A 67 -7.68 6.41 1.92
CA ILE A 67 -8.23 6.50 0.56
C ILE A 67 -8.42 5.07 0.03
N PHE A 68 -9.69 4.69 -0.18
CA PHE A 68 -10.05 3.36 -0.68
C PHE A 68 -9.86 3.25 -2.20
N HIS A 69 -9.26 2.13 -2.62
CA HIS A 69 -9.01 1.81 -4.03
C HIS A 69 -8.34 2.96 -4.83
N PRO A 70 -7.26 3.56 -4.32
CA PRO A 70 -6.56 4.63 -5.04
C PRO A 70 -5.96 4.12 -6.36
N SER A 71 -5.70 2.82 -6.43
CA SER A 71 -5.31 2.06 -7.62
C SER A 71 -6.32 2.14 -8.79
N ILE A 72 -7.62 2.41 -8.55
CA ILE A 72 -8.59 2.64 -9.62
C ILE A 72 -8.30 3.97 -10.35
N ARG A 73 -7.71 4.94 -9.65
CA ARG A 73 -7.48 6.30 -10.16
C ARG A 73 -6.03 6.53 -10.58
N GLU A 74 -5.08 5.83 -9.98
CA GLU A 74 -3.65 5.93 -10.31
C GLU A 74 -3.07 4.57 -10.67
N ARG A 75 -2.72 4.41 -11.96
CA ARG A 75 -2.08 3.20 -12.47
C ARG A 75 -0.76 2.89 -11.75
N ALA A 76 -0.01 3.91 -11.36
CA ALA A 76 1.25 3.72 -10.63
C ALA A 76 1.08 2.91 -9.33
N LEU A 77 -0.08 2.99 -8.67
CA LEU A 77 -0.36 2.19 -7.47
C LEU A 77 -0.78 0.76 -7.81
N VAL A 78 -1.43 0.53 -8.96
CA VAL A 78 -1.61 -0.83 -9.49
C VAL A 78 -0.26 -1.45 -9.82
N ASP A 79 0.61 -0.68 -10.48
CA ASP A 79 1.95 -1.13 -10.88
C ASP A 79 2.81 -1.42 -9.64
N ALA A 80 2.64 -0.67 -8.55
CA ALA A 80 3.27 -0.95 -7.25
C ALA A 80 2.82 -2.29 -6.66
N LEU A 81 1.52 -2.58 -6.69
CA LEU A 81 0.96 -3.84 -6.20
C LEU A 81 1.35 -5.03 -7.09
N ALA A 82 1.47 -4.78 -8.39
CA ALA A 82 1.90 -5.75 -9.39
C ALA A 82 3.42 -5.81 -9.56
N HIS A 83 4.19 -5.16 -8.68
CA HIS A 83 5.63 -5.09 -8.81
C HIS A 83 6.24 -6.50 -8.79
N PRO A 84 7.06 -6.90 -9.77
CA PRO A 84 7.53 -8.28 -9.90
C PRO A 84 8.24 -8.82 -8.66
N GLN A 85 9.02 -7.97 -7.97
CA GLN A 85 9.71 -8.37 -6.75
C GLN A 85 8.75 -8.64 -5.58
N ILE A 86 7.59 -8.00 -5.56
CA ILE A 86 6.53 -8.21 -4.57
C ILE A 86 5.73 -9.47 -4.93
N LEU A 87 5.30 -9.60 -6.19
CA LEU A 87 4.52 -10.75 -6.64
C LEU A 87 5.26 -12.08 -6.46
N VAL A 88 6.57 -12.12 -6.76
CA VAL A 88 7.40 -13.32 -6.54
C VAL A 88 7.42 -13.75 -5.08
N VAL A 89 7.35 -12.80 -4.14
CA VAL A 89 7.27 -13.10 -2.71
C VAL A 89 5.91 -13.70 -2.36
N PHE A 90 4.81 -13.09 -2.82
CA PHE A 90 3.48 -13.63 -2.59
C PHE A 90 3.31 -15.03 -3.19
N GLU A 91 3.72 -15.22 -4.44
CA GLU A 91 3.65 -16.53 -5.08
C GLU A 91 4.41 -17.62 -4.31
N ALA A 92 5.56 -17.26 -3.74
CA ALA A 92 6.38 -18.19 -2.97
C ALA A 92 5.79 -18.52 -1.58
N LEU A 93 5.06 -17.60 -0.96
CA LEU A 93 4.50 -17.78 0.39
C LEU A 93 3.09 -18.36 0.39
N ILE A 94 2.22 -17.91 -0.51
CA ILE A 94 0.78 -18.21 -0.49
C ILE A 94 0.28 -18.85 -1.80
N GLY A 95 1.15 -19.00 -2.81
CA GLY A 95 0.86 -19.69 -4.06
C GLY A 95 0.43 -18.77 -5.21
N LYS A 96 0.20 -19.36 -6.39
CA LYS A 96 0.02 -18.64 -7.67
C LYS A 96 -1.38 -18.08 -7.92
N ARG A 97 -2.37 -18.48 -7.13
CA ARG A 97 -3.77 -18.07 -7.32
C ARG A 97 -4.06 -16.88 -6.41
N LEU A 98 -3.63 -15.71 -6.87
CA LEU A 98 -3.78 -14.45 -6.15
C LEU A 98 -4.89 -13.61 -6.80
N TRP A 99 -5.78 -13.07 -5.96
CA TRP A 99 -6.75 -12.07 -6.37
C TRP A 99 -6.51 -10.80 -5.59
N TYR A 100 -6.48 -9.68 -6.32
CA TYR A 100 -6.41 -8.37 -5.70
C TYR A 100 -7.74 -8.10 -4.95
N HIS A 101 -7.64 -7.88 -3.64
CA HIS A 101 -8.80 -7.62 -2.78
C HIS A 101 -8.98 -6.13 -2.51
N LEU A 102 -7.95 -5.47 -1.98
CA LEU A 102 -8.03 -4.08 -1.53
C LEU A 102 -6.65 -3.39 -1.62
N CYS A 103 -6.67 -2.09 -1.89
CA CYS A 103 -5.55 -1.17 -1.68
C CYS A 103 -6.08 0.00 -0.89
N THR A 104 -5.37 0.34 0.18
CA THR A 104 -5.64 1.49 1.00
C THR A 104 -4.37 2.32 1.06
N LEU A 105 -4.49 3.61 0.74
CA LEU A 105 -3.42 4.54 1.00
C LEU A 105 -3.61 5.08 2.42
N LEU A 106 -2.56 4.91 3.24
CA LEU A 106 -2.47 5.40 4.60
C LEU A 106 -1.63 6.68 4.57
N VAL A 107 -2.23 7.83 4.89
CA VAL A 107 -1.50 9.10 5.00
C VAL A 107 -1.77 9.73 6.36
N ASN A 108 -0.73 10.26 7.00
CA ASN A 108 -0.92 11.09 8.20
C ASN A 108 -1.66 12.37 7.82
N SER A 109 -2.70 12.69 8.59
CA SER A 109 -3.29 14.01 8.64
C SER A 109 -2.30 14.95 9.33
N GLU A 110 -1.88 15.99 8.61
CA GLU A 110 -1.24 17.16 9.21
C GLU A 110 -2.19 17.91 10.13
#